data_AF-A0A1F7GIV1-F1
#
_entry.id   AF-A0A1F7GIV1-F1
#
_cell.length_a   1.000
_cell.length_b   1.000
_cell.length_c   1.000
_cell.angle_alpha   90.00
_cell.angle_beta   90.00
_cell.angle_gamma   90.00
#
_symmetry.space_group_name_H-M   'P 1'
#
loop_
_entity.id
_entity.type
_entity.pdbx_description
1 polymer ?
#
loop_
_entity_poly.entity_id
_entity_poly.type
_entity_poly.pdbx_seq_one_letter_code
_entity_poly.pdbx_strand_id
1 'polypeptide(L)'
;MFIVTPLIAAILPFILWPLEQILPYPAVVEEFAKAVTIFFSKKNEVSYNPFITGLCIGILFSISESILYLFNIVRVGNTASFILRLFLTIPLHVTSSLIIAYSFRKGRKGVILGVTASILLHHGYNLAIPQFVLLFT
;
A
#
# COMPACT_ATOMS: atom_id res chain seq x y z
N MET A 1 -3.35 -9.82 -17.13
CA MET A 1 -2.82 -8.55 -16.64
C MET A 1 -2.55 -7.60 -17.77
N PHE A 2 -3.39 -6.57 -17.88
CA PHE A 2 -2.98 -5.38 -18.61
C PHE A 2 -1.72 -4.82 -17.91
N ILE A 3 -0.66 -4.59 -18.68
CA ILE A 3 0.63 -4.02 -18.23
C ILE A 3 0.41 -2.70 -17.44
N VAL A 4 -0.71 -2.03 -17.69
CA VAL A 4 -1.09 -0.76 -17.08
C VAL A 4 -1.27 -0.84 -15.56
N THR A 5 -1.90 -1.90 -15.00
CA THR A 5 -2.18 -1.95 -13.56
C THR A 5 -0.90 -1.98 -12.70
N PRO A 6 0.10 -2.83 -12.98
CA PRO A 6 1.41 -2.77 -12.32
C PRO A 6 2.09 -1.40 -12.40
N LEU A 7 2.04 -0.76 -13.58
CA LEU A 7 2.65 0.55 -13.78
C LEU A 7 1.97 1.62 -12.93
N ILE A 8 0.64 1.61 -12.84
CA ILE A 8 -0.12 2.49 -11.95
C ILE A 8 0.32 2.24 -10.51
N ALA A 9 0.35 0.99 -10.04
CA ALA A 9 0.73 0.67 -8.67
C ALA A 9 2.15 1.14 -8.31
N ALA A 10 3.10 1.03 -9.25
CA ALA A 10 4.47 1.51 -9.05
C ALA A 10 4.56 3.05 -9.02
N ILE A 11 3.75 3.77 -9.80
CA ILE A 11 3.77 5.23 -9.85
C ILE A 11 2.95 5.85 -8.72
N LEU A 12 1.96 5.13 -8.21
CA LEU A 12 0.96 5.66 -7.26
C LEU A 12 1.58 6.35 -6.04
N PRO A 13 2.60 5.81 -5.35
CA PRO A 13 3.21 6.50 -4.21
C PRO A 13 3.79 7.87 -4.56
N PHE A 14 4.34 8.06 -5.77
CA PHE A 14 4.87 9.36 -6.20
C PHE A 14 3.77 10.43 -6.36
N ILE A 15 2.57 10.00 -6.74
CA ILE A 15 1.39 10.87 -6.86
C ILE A 15 0.76 11.14 -5.49
N LEU A 16 0.74 10.13 -4.62
CA LEU A 16 0.14 10.24 -3.29
C LEU A 16 1.01 11.02 -2.32
N TRP A 17 2.34 10.95 -2.43
CA TRP A 17 3.26 11.60 -1.49
C TRP A 17 3.02 13.11 -1.31
N PRO A 18 2.78 13.93 -2.37
CA PRO A 18 2.38 15.32 -2.19
C PRO A 18 1.02 15.50 -1.50
N LEU A 19 0.06 14.60 -1.76
CA LEU A 19 -1.26 14.65 -1.13
C LEU A 19 -1.18 14.33 0.36
N GLU A 20 -0.31 13.41 0.76
CA GLU A 20 -0.06 13.06 2.15
C GLU A 20 0.55 14.22 2.96
N GLN A 21 1.18 15.20 2.30
CA GLN A 21 1.65 16.42 2.99
C GLN A 21 0.51 17.37 3.37
N ILE A 22 -0.68 17.19 2.79
CA ILE A 22 -1.82 18.13 2.93
C ILE A 22 -3.01 17.46 3.62
N LEU A 23 -3.26 16.18 3.33
CA LEU A 23 -4.43 15.45 3.83
C LEU A 23 -4.14 14.77 5.17
N PRO A 24 -5.09 14.82 6.12
CA PRO A 24 -5.00 14.01 7.32
C PRO A 24 -5.22 12.52 6.98
N TYR A 25 -4.55 11.64 7.73
CA TYR A 25 -4.69 10.17 7.62
C TYR A 25 -4.19 9.57 6.28
N PRO A 26 -2.87 9.53 6.03
CA PRO A 26 -2.28 8.99 4.80
C PRO A 26 -2.76 7.57 4.46
N ALA A 27 -2.93 6.71 5.48
CA ALA A 27 -3.44 5.35 5.32
C ALA A 27 -4.79 5.30 4.58
N VAL A 28 -5.70 6.25 4.82
CA VAL A 28 -6.99 6.30 4.13
C VAL A 28 -6.78 6.55 2.64
N VAL A 29 -5.97 7.57 2.32
CA VAL A 29 -5.69 7.99 0.94
C VAL A 29 -5.05 6.85 0.15
N GLU A 30 -4.05 6.19 0.72
CA GLU A 30 -3.32 5.10 0.08
C GLU A 30 -4.18 3.86 -0.17
N GLU A 31 -4.97 3.41 0.81
CA GLU A 31 -5.83 2.24 0.63
C GLU A 31 -6.96 2.52 -0.36
N PHE A 32 -7.54 3.73 -0.37
CA PHE A 32 -8.54 4.10 -1.38
C PHE A 32 -7.94 4.11 -2.79
N ALA A 33 -6.74 4.68 -2.96
CA ALA A 33 -6.07 4.71 -4.25
C ALA A 33 -5.74 3.29 -4.76
N LYS A 34 -5.30 2.39 -3.89
CA LYS A 34 -5.13 0.96 -4.20
C LYS A 34 -6.46 0.30 -4.58
N ALA A 35 -7.54 0.57 -3.85
CA ALA A 35 -8.87 0.04 -4.16
C ALA A 35 -9.38 0.48 -5.53
N VAL A 36 -9.17 1.74 -5.91
CA VAL A 36 -9.50 2.26 -7.24
C VAL A 36 -8.68 1.54 -8.32
N THR A 37 -7.37 1.38 -8.10
CA THR A 37 -6.48 0.66 -9.02
C THR A 37 -6.92 -0.80 -9.21
N ILE A 38 -7.24 -1.50 -8.13
CA ILE A 38 -7.75 -2.88 -8.15
C ILE A 38 -9.11 -2.96 -8.84
N PHE A 39 -10.00 -2.00 -8.61
CA PHE A 39 -11.31 -1.95 -9.27
C PHE A 39 -11.16 -1.88 -10.80
N PHE A 40 -10.32 -0.98 -11.29
CA PHE A 40 -10.05 -0.87 -12.73
C PHE A 40 -9.37 -2.12 -13.29
N SER A 41 -8.47 -2.74 -12.53
CA SER A 41 -7.87 -4.03 -12.92
C SER A 41 -8.93 -5.12 -13.09
N LYS A 42 -9.84 -5.27 -12.12
CA LYS A 42 -10.93 -6.25 -12.20
C LYS A 42 -11.87 -5.96 -13.37
N LYS A 43 -12.20 -4.68 -13.62
CA LYS A 43 -13.13 -4.27 -14.68
C LYS A 43 -12.59 -4.58 -16.08
N ASN A 44 -11.28 -4.47 -16.27
CA ASN A 44 -10.63 -4.58 -17.59
C ASN A 44 -10.08 -5.99 -17.88
N GLU A 45 -10.03 -6.89 -16.90
CA GLU A 45 -9.51 -8.25 -17.10
C GLU A 45 -10.60 -9.27 -17.45
N VAL A 46 -10.35 -10.09 -18.47
CA VAL A 46 -11.20 -11.24 -18.83
C VAL A 46 -11.23 -12.30 -17.72
N SER A 47 -10.10 -12.50 -17.02
CA SER A 47 -9.98 -13.41 -15.88
C SER A 47 -9.25 -12.73 -14.73
N TYR A 48 -10.01 -12.29 -13.74
CA TYR A 48 -9.50 -11.58 -12.57
C TYR A 48 -8.95 -12.55 -11.51
N ASN A 49 -7.64 -12.46 -11.25
CA ASN A 49 -6.97 -13.23 -10.19
C ASN A 49 -6.59 -12.31 -9.01
N PRO A 50 -7.35 -12.30 -7.90
CA PRO A 50 -7.12 -11.39 -6.78
C PRO A 50 -5.79 -11.63 -6.07
N PHE A 51 -5.28 -12.86 -6.08
CA PHE A 51 -4.00 -13.18 -5.45
C PHE A 51 -2.86 -12.50 -6.21
N ILE A 52 -2.78 -12.72 -7.52
CA ILE A 52 -1.76 -12.11 -8.38
C ILE A 52 -1.91 -10.58 -8.36
N THR A 53 -3.14 -10.06 -8.53
CA THR A 53 -3.38 -8.61 -8.52
C THR A 53 -2.97 -7.98 -7.19
N GLY A 54 -3.39 -8.54 -6.05
CA GLY A 54 -3.07 -8.02 -4.74
C GLY A 54 -1.57 -8.09 -4.43
N LEU A 55 -0.91 -9.20 -4.79
CA LEU A 55 0.52 -9.38 -4.62
C LEU A 55 1.33 -8.38 -5.45
N CYS A 56 1.04 -8.26 -6.75
CA CYS A 56 1.76 -7.34 -7.63
C CYS A 56 1.58 -5.88 -7.20
N ILE A 57 0.34 -5.47 -6.88
CA ILE A 57 0.07 -4.10 -6.44
C ILE A 57 0.77 -3.82 -5.11
N GLY A 58 0.66 -4.72 -4.13
CA GLY A 58 1.28 -4.52 -2.83
C GLY A 58 2.81 -4.43 -2.88
N ILE A 59 3.46 -5.30 -3.65
CA ILE A 59 4.92 -5.28 -3.82
C ILE A 59 5.37 -3.99 -4.53
N LEU A 60 4.76 -3.65 -5.68
CA LEU A 60 5.19 -2.49 -6.45
C LEU A 60 4.92 -1.18 -5.70
N PHE A 61 3.78 -1.09 -5.03
CA PHE A 61 3.45 0.07 -4.19
C PHE A 61 4.47 0.23 -3.05
N SER A 62 4.75 -0.83 -2.29
CA SER A 62 5.68 -0.74 -1.14
C SER A 62 7.12 -0.47 -1.55
N ILE A 63 7.59 -1.01 -2.68
CA ILE A 63 8.94 -0.71 -3.20
C ILE A 63 9.03 0.78 -3.56
N SER A 64 8.06 1.30 -4.30
CA SER A 64 8.04 2.71 -4.70
C SER A 64 7.90 3.66 -3.51
N GLU A 65 7.05 3.33 -2.53
CA GLU A 65 6.93 4.09 -1.29
C GLU A 65 8.27 4.07 -0.53
N SER A 66 8.92 2.91 -0.43
CA SER A 66 10.22 2.80 0.25
C SER A 66 11.31 3.65 -0.42
N ILE A 67 11.31 3.77 -1.76
CA ILE A 67 12.21 4.67 -2.49
C ILE A 67 11.98 6.13 -2.09
N LEU A 68 10.72 6.56 -1.93
CA LEU A 68 10.41 7.92 -1.45
C LEU A 68 10.91 8.15 -0.03
N TYR A 69 10.79 7.14 0.84
CA TYR A 69 11.32 7.22 2.20
C TYR A 69 12.84 7.22 2.28
N LEU A 70 13.55 6.73 1.26
CA LEU A 70 15.01 6.79 1.22
C LEU A 70 15.50 8.24 1.30
N PHE A 71 14.81 9.20 0.67
CA PHE A 71 15.16 10.62 0.76
C PHE A 71 15.10 11.15 2.20
N ASN A 72 14.12 10.70 2.99
CA ASN A 72 14.01 11.06 4.40
C ASN A 72 15.09 10.39 5.24
N ILE A 73 15.39 9.11 4.99
CA ILE A 73 16.33 8.35 5.81
C ILE A 73 17.78 8.81 5.57
N VAL A 74 18.15 9.11 4.33
CA VAL A 74 19.46 9.69 4.00
C VAL A 74 19.68 11.02 4.74
N ARG A 75 18.63 11.82 4.92
CA ARG A 75 18.69 13.07 5.69
C ARG A 75 18.90 12.85 7.18
N VAL A 76 18.34 11.78 7.76
CA VAL A 76 18.42 11.47 9.20
C VAL A 76 19.68 10.66 9.55
N GLY A 77 20.30 9.98 8.58
CA GLY A 77 21.62 9.34 8.73
C GLY A 77 21.61 7.90 9.27
N ASN A 78 20.45 7.29 9.49
CA ASN A 78 20.34 5.91 9.98
C ASN A 78 19.81 4.95 8.89
N THR A 79 20.72 4.30 8.17
CA THR A 79 20.38 3.36 7.10
C THR A 79 19.78 2.04 7.61
N ALA A 80 19.99 1.66 8.87
CA ALA A 80 19.37 0.46 9.45
C ALA A 80 17.84 0.61 9.52
N SER A 81 17.35 1.83 9.78
CA SER A 81 15.92 2.14 9.76
C SER A 81 15.27 1.88 8.39
N PHE A 82 16.02 2.00 7.28
CA PHE A 82 15.51 1.71 5.94
C PHE A 82 15.25 0.22 5.74
N ILE A 83 16.20 -0.64 6.13
CA ILE A 83 16.05 -2.08 6.01
C ILE A 83 14.90 -2.57 6.89
N LEU A 84 14.86 -2.13 8.15
CA LEU A 84 13.75 -2.46 9.04
C LEU A 84 12.43 -2.05 8.41
N ARG A 85 12.32 -0.81 7.90
CA ARG A 85 11.11 -0.30 7.26
C ARG A 85 10.70 -1.12 6.03
N LEU A 86 11.63 -1.55 5.17
CA LEU A 86 11.32 -2.41 4.02
C LEU A 86 10.67 -3.75 4.43
N PHE A 87 11.23 -4.42 5.44
CA PHE A 87 10.67 -5.68 5.97
C PHE A 87 9.29 -5.53 6.59
N LEU A 88 8.89 -4.29 6.82
CA LEU A 88 7.77 -3.88 7.62
C LEU A 88 6.65 -3.35 6.70
N THR A 89 6.98 -2.46 5.76
CA THR A 89 6.05 -1.91 4.77
C THR A 89 5.66 -2.94 3.71
N ILE A 90 6.57 -3.78 3.21
CA ILE A 90 6.21 -4.77 2.17
C ILE A 90 5.09 -5.71 2.66
N PRO A 91 5.18 -6.38 3.83
CA PRO A 91 4.09 -7.21 4.33
C PRO A 91 2.79 -6.45 4.57
N LEU A 92 2.88 -5.20 5.03
CA LEU A 92 1.73 -4.32 5.20
C LEU A 92 1.00 -4.13 3.86
N HIS A 93 1.68 -3.60 2.84
CA HIS A 93 1.02 -3.25 1.57
C HIS A 93 0.58 -4.48 0.79
N VAL A 94 1.31 -5.60 0.89
CA VAL A 94 0.88 -6.88 0.32
C VAL A 94 -0.39 -7.38 1.00
N THR A 95 -0.42 -7.42 2.34
CA THR A 95 -1.60 -7.85 3.08
C THR A 95 -2.80 -6.96 2.80
N SER A 96 -2.62 -5.64 2.86
CA SER A 96 -3.71 -4.68 2.64
C SER A 96 -4.26 -4.75 1.21
N SER A 97 -3.39 -4.95 0.21
CA SER A 97 -3.78 -5.10 -1.19
C SER A 97 -4.49 -6.43 -1.45
N LEU A 98 -4.07 -7.51 -0.79
CA LEU A 98 -4.74 -8.81 -0.86
C LEU A 98 -6.15 -8.74 -0.25
N ILE A 99 -6.29 -8.12 0.93
CA ILE A 99 -7.60 -7.91 1.58
C ILE A 99 -8.55 -7.19 0.61
N ILE A 100 -8.09 -6.08 0.01
CA ILE A 100 -8.88 -5.33 -0.97
C ILE A 100 -9.21 -6.19 -2.18
N ALA A 101 -8.23 -6.88 -2.79
CA ALA A 101 -8.44 -7.70 -3.98
C ALA A 101 -9.45 -8.83 -3.76
N TYR A 102 -9.33 -9.58 -2.66
CA TYR A 102 -10.28 -10.63 -2.32
C TYR A 102 -11.68 -10.08 -2.00
N SER A 103 -11.77 -8.88 -1.43
CA SER A 103 -13.04 -8.25 -1.10
C SER A 103 -13.92 -7.98 -2.33
N PHE A 104 -13.31 -7.71 -3.50
CA PHE A 104 -14.02 -7.51 -4.76
C PHE A 104 -14.75 -8.76 -5.28
N ARG A 105 -14.44 -9.96 -4.77
CA ARG A 105 -15.20 -11.19 -5.06
C ARG A 105 -16.49 -11.30 -4.27
N LYS A 106 -16.61 -10.59 -3.15
CA LYS A 106 -17.74 -10.66 -2.21
C LYS A 106 -18.82 -9.59 -2.47
N GLY A 107 -18.76 -8.89 -3.61
CA GLY A 107 -19.69 -7.82 -3.99
C GLY A 107 -19.49 -6.52 -3.20
N ARG A 108 -20.44 -5.58 -3.32
CA ARG A 108 -20.31 -4.20 -2.79
C ARG A 108 -20.05 -4.16 -1.27
N LYS A 109 -20.79 -4.94 -0.48
CA LYS A 109 -20.59 -5.01 0.97
C LYS A 109 -19.20 -5.56 1.31
N GLY A 110 -18.75 -6.57 0.57
CA GLY A 110 -17.41 -7.11 0.67
C GLY A 110 -16.34 -6.04 0.49
N VAL A 111 -16.43 -5.27 -0.59
CA VAL A 111 -15.48 -4.19 -0.90
C VAL A 111 -15.41 -3.14 0.21
N ILE A 112 -16.56 -2.68 0.70
CA ILE A 112 -16.60 -1.71 1.81
C ILE A 112 -15.86 -2.26 3.03
N LEU A 113 -16.18 -3.50 3.44
CA LEU A 113 -15.53 -4.12 4.59
C LEU A 113 -14.03 -4.35 4.36
N GLY A 114 -13.64 -4.76 3.15
CA GLY A 114 -12.24 -4.99 2.79
C GLY A 114 -11.41 -3.71 2.80
N VAL A 115 -11.91 -2.64 2.18
CA VAL A 115 -11.22 -1.33 2.19
C VAL A 115 -11.12 -0.80 3.62
N THR A 116 -12.21 -0.85 4.40
CA THR A 116 -12.17 -0.43 5.81
C THR A 116 -11.17 -1.25 6.61
N ALA A 117 -11.14 -2.58 6.44
CA ALA A 117 -10.18 -3.44 7.12
C ALA A 117 -8.73 -3.11 6.75
N SER A 118 -8.44 -2.86 5.46
CA SER A 118 -7.11 -2.44 5.02
C SER A 118 -6.70 -1.08 5.59
N ILE A 119 -7.63 -0.12 5.67
CA ILE A 119 -7.39 1.20 6.28
C ILE A 119 -7.04 1.04 7.75
N LEU A 120 -7.82 0.25 8.50
CA LEU A 120 -7.57 0.02 9.92
C LEU A 120 -6.23 -0.68 10.15
N LEU A 121 -5.92 -1.69 9.32
CA LEU A 121 -4.65 -2.40 9.37
C LEU A 121 -3.47 -1.46 9.11
N HIS A 122 -3.54 -0.64 8.06
CA HIS A 122 -2.49 0.31 7.73
C HIS A 122 -2.39 1.45 8.76
N HIS A 123 -3.51 1.97 9.23
CA HIS A 123 -3.48 2.99 10.27
C HIS A 123 -2.86 2.45 11.58
N GLY A 124 -3.26 1.26 12.02
CA GLY A 124 -2.66 0.61 13.19
C GLY A 124 -1.15 0.36 13.00
N TYR A 125 -0.75 0.05 11.78
CA TYR A 125 0.65 -0.10 11.41
C TYR A 125 1.44 1.21 11.59
N ASN A 126 0.91 2.32 11.09
CA ASN A 126 1.55 3.64 11.21
C ASN A 126 1.66 4.10 12.67
N LEU A 127 0.77 3.64 13.57
CA LEU A 127 0.89 3.87 15.01
C LEU A 127 1.99 3.01 15.65
N ALA A 128 2.26 1.82 15.12
CA ALA A 128 3.22 0.87 15.68
C ALA A 128 4.68 1.12 15.23
N ILE A 129 4.91 1.56 13.98
CA ILE A 129 6.28 1.74 13.44
C ILE A 129 7.15 2.65 14.34
N PRO A 130 6.71 3.85 14.76
CA PRO A 130 7.57 4.73 15.55
C PRO A 130 8.03 4.07 16.85
N GLN A 131 7.14 3.30 17.49
CA GLN A 131 7.46 2.55 18.72
C GLN A 131 8.46 1.43 18.44
N PHE A 132 8.29 0.72 17.33
CA PHE A 132 9.22 -0.33 16.92
C PHE A 132 10.60 0.24 16.60
N VAL A 133 10.70 1.33 15.83
CA VAL A 133 11.99 1.93 15.47
C VAL A 133 12.76 2.40 16.71
N LEU A 134 12.09 2.99 17.70
CA LEU A 134 12.71 3.43 18.97
C LEU A 134 13.32 2.28 19.78
N LEU A 135 12.85 1.04 19.63
CA LEU A 135 13.43 -0.12 20.32
C LEU A 135 14.77 -0.58 19.72
N PHE A 136 15.10 -0.13 18.51
CA PHE A 136 16.30 -0.55 17.76
C PHE A 136 17.29 0.60 17.48
N THR A 137 17.04 1.79 18.06
CA THR A 137 17.92 2.97 17.98
C THR A 137 18.38 3.38 19.37
#